data_AF-A0A935H7T6-F1
#
_entry.id   AF-A0A935H7T6-F1
#
_cell.length_a   1.000
_cell.length_b   1.000
_cell.length_c   1.000
_cell.angle_alpha   90.00
_cell.angle_beta   90.00
_cell.angle_gamma   90.00
#
_symmetry.space_group_name_H-M   'P 1'
#
loop_
_entity.id
_entity.type
_entity.pdbx_description
1 polymer ?
#
loop_
_entity_poly.entity_id
_entity_poly.type
_entity_poly.pdbx_seq_one_letter_code
_entity_poly.pdbx_strand_id
1 'polypeptide(L)'
;MPKYQMLIEVVPQFLPEQSNPENAIYVFAYTITITNTGDIAAQVIARTWNVNDANGLHEKVKGLGVVGQQPLLKPGQAFEYTSGTRLRTPTGTMHGSFFCVAEDGEPFSVDIPLFVLDALSGDADHGERRTLH
;
A
#
# COMPACT_ATOMS: atom_id res chain seq x y z
N MET A 1 8.61 -25.79 -1.78
CA MET A 1 7.88 -24.51 -1.90
C MET A 1 8.83 -23.51 -2.55
N PRO A 2 8.39 -22.34 -3.04
CA PRO A 2 9.32 -21.35 -3.58
C PRO A 2 10.23 -20.83 -2.45
N LYS A 3 11.53 -20.80 -2.69
CA LYS A 3 12.52 -20.44 -1.66
C LYS A 3 12.41 -18.96 -1.25
N TYR A 4 12.25 -18.07 -2.22
CA TYR A 4 12.12 -16.62 -2.02
C TYR A 4 10.72 -16.20 -2.43
N GLN A 5 9.84 -15.97 -1.46
CA GLN A 5 8.48 -15.54 -1.74
C GLN A 5 7.95 -14.68 -0.59
N MET A 6 7.32 -13.56 -0.92
CA MET A 6 6.50 -12.80 0.02
C MET A 6 5.13 -12.56 -0.60
N LEU A 7 4.11 -12.61 0.24
CA LEU A 7 2.75 -12.18 -0.08
C LEU A 7 2.58 -10.74 0.40
N ILE A 8 2.04 -9.89 -0.47
CA ILE A 8 1.74 -8.49 -0.18
C ILE A 8 0.24 -8.29 -0.24
N GLU A 9 -0.34 -7.85 0.86
CA GLU A 9 -1.76 -7.49 0.98
C GLU A 9 -1.87 -5.99 1.25
N VAL A 10 -2.84 -5.33 0.62
CA VAL A 10 -3.02 -3.88 0.72
C VAL A 10 -4.48 -3.55 1.00
N VAL A 11 -4.71 -2.70 2.00
CA VAL A 11 -6.03 -2.17 2.35
C VAL A 11 -5.98 -0.64 2.23
N PRO A 12 -6.50 -0.06 1.13
CA PRO A 12 -6.61 1.40 0.99
C PRO A 12 -7.81 1.95 1.76
N GLN A 13 -7.70 3.18 2.23
CA GLN A 13 -8.75 3.90 2.94
C GLN A 13 -8.72 5.38 2.59
N PHE A 14 -9.86 5.94 2.18
CA PHE A 14 -10.02 7.39 2.06
C PHE A 14 -10.15 8.03 3.44
N LEU A 15 -9.53 9.20 3.64
CA LEU A 15 -9.56 9.95 4.90
C LEU A 15 -10.30 11.30 4.70
N PRO A 16 -11.64 11.35 4.90
CA PRO A 16 -12.42 12.56 4.68
C PRO A 16 -11.96 13.74 5.54
N GLU A 17 -11.66 13.48 6.81
CA GLU A 17 -11.26 14.51 7.80
C GLU A 17 -9.93 15.19 7.48
N GLN A 18 -9.07 14.53 6.69
CA GLN A 18 -7.78 15.08 6.24
C GLN A 18 -7.85 15.63 4.82
N SER A 19 -8.99 15.48 4.15
CA SER A 19 -9.21 15.87 2.76
C SER A 19 -9.92 17.21 2.65
N ASN A 20 -9.74 17.86 1.51
CA ASN A 20 -10.47 19.06 1.13
C ASN A 20 -10.80 18.97 -0.37
N PRO A 21 -11.95 18.34 -0.72
CA PRO A 21 -12.37 18.17 -2.11
C PRO A 21 -12.54 19.48 -2.87
N GLU A 22 -12.98 20.56 -2.21
CA GLU A 22 -13.12 21.90 -2.82
C GLU A 22 -11.78 22.44 -3.35
N ASN A 23 -10.68 22.07 -2.69
CA ASN A 23 -9.32 22.44 -3.09
C ASN A 23 -8.59 21.33 -3.86
N ALA A 24 -9.31 20.29 -4.32
CA ALA A 24 -8.74 19.12 -4.98
C ALA A 24 -7.63 18.45 -4.16
N ILE A 25 -7.87 18.25 -2.86
CA ILE A 25 -6.98 17.54 -1.95
C ILE A 25 -7.70 16.30 -1.44
N TYR A 26 -7.27 15.12 -1.87
CA TYR A 26 -7.81 13.84 -1.43
C TYR A 26 -6.70 13.06 -0.74
N VAL A 27 -6.88 12.75 0.54
CA VAL A 27 -5.90 12.05 1.37
C VAL A 27 -6.36 10.61 1.55
N PHE A 28 -5.44 9.68 1.30
CA PHE A 28 -5.67 8.26 1.48
C PHE A 28 -4.63 7.68 2.42
N ALA A 29 -5.06 6.80 3.31
CA ALA A 29 -4.19 5.83 3.97
C ALA A 29 -4.16 4.53 3.16
N TYR A 30 -3.09 3.77 3.34
CA TYR A 30 -3.05 2.38 2.92
C TYR A 30 -2.27 1.57 3.95
N THR A 31 -2.85 0.46 4.38
CA THR A 31 -2.21 -0.52 5.26
C THR A 31 -1.67 -1.65 4.41
N ILE A 32 -0.39 -1.99 4.60
CA ILE A 32 0.28 -3.07 3.88
C ILE A 32 0.72 -4.13 4.86
N THR A 33 0.39 -5.37 4.55
CA THR A 33 0.88 -6.56 5.26
C THR A 33 1.83 -7.32 4.34
N ILE A 34 3.07 -7.48 4.80
CA ILE A 34 4.13 -8.22 4.12
C ILE A 34 4.31 -9.53 4.87
N THR A 35 3.91 -10.65 4.26
CA THR A 35 4.06 -11.99 4.85
C THR A 35 5.13 -12.76 4.10
N ASN A 36 6.15 -13.26 4.79
CA ASN A 36 7.13 -14.16 4.18
C ASN A 36 6.51 -15.56 4.04
N THR A 37 6.16 -15.95 2.81
CA THR A 37 5.60 -17.26 2.48
C THR A 37 6.65 -18.21 1.86
N GLY A 38 7.91 -17.78 1.78
CA GLY A 38 9.03 -18.59 1.35
C GLY A 38 9.63 -19.42 2.47
N ASP A 39 10.67 -20.18 2.12
CA ASP A 39 11.31 -21.15 3.03
C ASP A 39 12.56 -20.59 3.76
N ILE A 40 12.99 -19.36 3.46
CA ILE A 40 14.14 -18.69 4.09
C ILE A 40 13.77 -17.29 4.60
N ALA A 41 14.48 -16.80 5.62
CA ALA A 41 14.33 -15.43 6.08
C ALA A 41 14.74 -14.43 4.99
N ALA A 42 14.04 -13.29 4.92
CA ALA A 42 14.32 -12.25 3.94
C ALA A 42 14.01 -10.86 4.49
N GLN A 43 14.80 -9.87 4.08
CA GLN A 43 14.71 -8.49 4.52
C GLN A 43 14.15 -7.60 3.42
N VAL A 44 13.22 -6.71 3.77
CA VAL A 44 12.74 -5.65 2.87
C VAL A 44 13.73 -4.48 2.91
N ILE A 45 14.33 -4.17 1.76
CA ILE A 45 15.41 -3.18 1.66
C ILE A 45 14.93 -1.85 1.12
N ALA A 46 14.12 -1.87 0.06
CA ALA A 46 13.64 -0.66 -0.60
C ALA A 46 12.27 -0.87 -1.23
N ARG A 47 11.60 0.23 -1.55
CA ARG A 47 10.30 0.25 -2.23
C ARG A 47 10.35 1.15 -3.46
N THR A 48 9.61 0.75 -4.48
CA THR A 48 9.26 1.58 -5.62
C THR A 48 7.74 1.61 -5.74
N TRP A 49 7.17 2.80 -5.84
CA TRP A 49 5.76 3.04 -6.11
C TRP A 49 5.59 3.70 -7.47
N ASN A 50 4.53 3.32 -8.16
CA ASN A 50 3.95 4.05 -9.28
C ASN A 50 2.56 4.50 -8.82
N VAL A 51 2.33 5.81 -8.82
CA VAL A 51 1.08 6.45 -8.42
C VAL A 51 0.48 7.08 -9.67
N ASN A 52 -0.75 6.70 -9.99
CA ASN A 52 -1.48 7.26 -11.13
C ASN A 52 -2.76 7.91 -10.63
N ASP A 53 -2.99 9.16 -11.02
CA ASP A 53 -4.24 9.86 -10.72
C ASP A 53 -5.21 9.80 -11.92
N ALA A 54 -6.48 10.16 -11.71
CA ALA A 54 -7.49 10.10 -12.79
C ALA A 54 -7.27 11.12 -13.93
N ASN A 55 -6.40 12.11 -13.74
CA ASN A 55 -6.07 13.12 -14.76
C ASN A 55 -4.88 12.69 -15.62
N GLY A 56 -4.33 11.49 -15.44
CA GLY A 56 -3.18 10.98 -16.19
C GLY A 56 -1.84 11.46 -15.64
N LEU A 57 -1.78 11.95 -14.40
CA LEU A 57 -0.49 12.13 -13.72
C LEU A 57 0.09 10.77 -13.35
N HIS A 58 1.36 10.57 -13.67
CA HIS A 58 2.13 9.37 -13.33
C HIS A 58 3.37 9.76 -12.52
N GLU A 59 3.42 9.37 -11.25
CA GLU A 59 4.56 9.63 -10.37
C GLU A 59 5.24 8.32 -9.98
N LYS A 60 6.58 8.30 -10.03
CA LYS A 60 7.39 7.19 -9.55
C LYS A 60 8.16 7.58 -8.29
N VAL A 61 7.80 6.99 -7.17
CA VAL A 61 8.44 7.26 -5.86
C VAL A 61 9.34 6.09 -5.50
N LYS A 62 10.59 6.38 -5.12
CA LYS A 62 11.54 5.39 -4.62
C LYS A 62 11.98 5.75 -3.22
N GLY A 63 12.20 4.77 -2.37
CA GLY A 63 12.71 5.00 -1.02
C GLY A 63 13.29 3.76 -0.37
N LEU A 64 14.19 3.98 0.58
CA LEU A 64 14.72 2.91 1.43
C LEU A 64 13.68 2.50 2.47
N GLY A 65 13.62 1.19 2.71
CA GLY A 65 12.74 0.56 3.67
C GLY A 65 11.26 0.85 3.48
N VAL A 66 10.51 0.64 4.56
CA VAL A 66 9.10 0.97 4.74
C VAL A 66 8.95 1.69 6.07
N VAL A 67 8.32 2.87 6.10
CA VAL A 67 8.14 3.69 7.32
C VAL A 67 9.42 3.87 8.16
N GLY A 68 10.59 3.96 7.51
CA GLY A 68 11.89 4.10 8.17
C GLY A 68 12.50 2.78 8.70
N GLN A 69 11.89 1.64 8.40
CA GLN A 69 12.32 0.31 8.83
C GLN A 69 12.68 -0.58 7.64
N GLN A 70 13.56 -1.56 7.87
CA GLN A 70 13.90 -2.63 6.92
C GLN A 70 13.66 -3.97 7.60
N PRO A 71 12.39 -4.42 7.71
CA PRO A 71 12.05 -5.61 8.49
C PRO A 71 12.68 -6.87 7.89
N LEU A 72 13.29 -7.69 8.76
CA LEU A 72 13.74 -9.04 8.46
C LEU A 72 12.65 -10.01 8.91
N LEU A 73 12.09 -10.78 7.97
CA LEU A 73 10.97 -11.68 8.21
C LEU A 73 11.41 -13.13 8.04
N LYS A 74 11.23 -13.95 9.07
CA LYS A 74 11.37 -15.41 8.98
C LYS A 74 10.17 -16.01 8.22
N PRO A 75 10.29 -17.24 7.69
CA PRO A 75 9.15 -17.96 7.12
C PRO A 75 7.92 -17.92 8.04
N GLY A 76 6.77 -17.54 7.48
CA GLY A 76 5.49 -17.40 8.19
C GLY A 76 5.33 -16.12 9.01
N GLN A 77 6.35 -15.27 9.14
CA GLN A 77 6.21 -13.99 9.83
C GLN A 77 5.64 -12.92 8.90
N ALA A 78 4.89 -12.00 9.52
CA ALA A 78 4.31 -10.84 8.85
C ALA A 78 4.79 -9.53 9.49
N PHE A 79 4.86 -8.49 8.68
CA PHE A 79 5.05 -7.11 9.10
C PHE A 79 3.96 -6.24 8.49
N GLU A 80 3.25 -5.50 9.34
CA GLU A 80 2.19 -4.60 8.95
C GLU A 80 2.61 -3.15 9.19
N TYR A 81 2.30 -2.26 8.24
CA TYR A 81 2.45 -0.83 8.45
C TYR A 81 1.37 -0.05 7.70
N THR A 82 1.06 1.14 8.20
CA THR A 82 0.17 2.09 7.53
C THR A 82 0.97 3.31 7.07
N SER A 83 0.72 3.76 5.86
CA SER A 83 1.24 5.01 5.31
C SER A 83 0.13 5.76 4.58
N GLY A 84 0.45 6.89 3.96
CA GLY A 84 -0.54 7.69 3.25
C GLY A 84 0.01 8.36 2.00
N THR A 85 -0.91 8.76 1.13
CA THR A 85 -0.64 9.53 -0.08
C THR A 85 -1.70 10.62 -0.26
N ARG A 86 -1.40 11.60 -1.10
CA ARG A 86 -2.35 12.66 -1.46
C ARG A 86 -2.51 12.69 -2.96
N LEU A 87 -3.74 12.74 -3.43
CA LEU A 87 -4.08 12.90 -4.84
C LEU A 87 -4.82 14.22 -5.08
N ARG A 88 -4.75 14.69 -6.33
CA ARG A 88 -5.54 15.83 -6.82
C ARG A 88 -6.89 15.43 -7.40
N THR A 89 -7.19 14.14 -7.40
CA THR A 89 -8.41 13.56 -7.95
C THR A 89 -9.04 12.63 -6.92
N PRO A 90 -10.38 12.44 -6.96
CA PRO A 90 -11.09 11.57 -6.03
C PRO A 90 -10.77 10.09 -6.23
N THR A 91 -10.17 9.72 -7.37
CA THR A 91 -9.80 8.35 -7.69
C THR A 91 -8.39 8.27 -8.25
N GLY A 92 -7.68 7.20 -7.93
CA GLY A 92 -6.37 6.91 -8.51
C GLY A 92 -6.01 5.43 -8.35
N THR A 93 -4.82 5.07 -8.79
CA THR A 93 -4.27 3.73 -8.61
C THR A 93 -2.85 3.80 -8.11
N MET A 94 -2.46 2.80 -7.34
CA MET A 94 -1.08 2.61 -6.92
C MET A 94 -0.69 1.15 -7.13
N HIS A 95 0.54 0.95 -7.57
CA HIS A 95 1.18 -0.36 -7.64
C HIS A 95 2.69 -0.17 -7.50
N GLY A 96 3.43 -1.24 -7.27
CA GLY A 96 4.85 -1.08 -7.00
C GLY A 96 5.58 -2.38 -6.84
N SER A 97 6.74 -2.29 -6.20
CA SER A 97 7.54 -3.45 -5.85
C SER A 97 8.38 -3.18 -4.60
N PHE A 98 8.56 -4.20 -3.78
CA PHE A 98 9.64 -4.24 -2.80
C PHE A 98 10.87 -4.88 -3.40
N PHE A 99 12.04 -4.33 -3.07
CA PHE A 99 13.32 -4.97 -3.27
C PHE A 99 13.73 -5.62 -1.94
N CYS A 100 14.01 -6.91 -1.98
CA CYS A 100 14.31 -7.73 -0.83
C CYS A 100 15.65 -8.44 -1.01
N VAL A 101 16.27 -8.82 0.10
CA VAL A 101 17.47 -9.66 0.13
C VAL A 101 17.22 -10.82 1.09
N ALA A 102 17.38 -12.04 0.62
CA ALA A 102 17.28 -13.24 1.45
C ALA A 102 18.52 -13.38 2.36
N GLU A 103 18.41 -14.18 3.42
CA GLU A 103 19.49 -14.39 4.39
C GLU A 103 20.76 -14.99 3.76
N ASP A 104 20.63 -15.73 2.66
CA ASP A 104 21.75 -16.24 1.88
C ASP A 104 22.36 -15.21 0.92
N GLY A 105 21.88 -13.97 0.96
CA GLY A 105 22.36 -12.85 0.17
C GLY A 105 21.69 -12.70 -1.19
N GLU A 106 20.76 -13.58 -1.58
CA GLU A 106 20.10 -13.50 -2.88
C GLU A 106 19.12 -12.32 -2.94
N PRO A 107 19.30 -11.37 -3.87
CA PRO A 107 18.35 -10.28 -4.07
C PRO A 107 17.15 -10.73 -4.90
N PHE A 108 15.96 -10.28 -4.53
CA PHE A 108 14.74 -10.52 -5.30
C PHE A 108 13.76 -9.36 -5.19
N SER A 109 12.81 -9.30 -6.13
CA SER A 109 11.73 -8.30 -6.12
C SER A 109 10.39 -8.97 -5.87
N VAL A 110 9.52 -8.28 -5.14
CA VAL A 110 8.16 -8.72 -4.85
C VAL A 110 7.21 -7.64 -5.32
N ASP A 111 6.28 -7.99 -6.19
CA ASP A 111 5.28 -7.05 -6.69
C ASP A 111 4.29 -6.66 -5.60
N ILE A 112 3.97 -5.37 -5.57
CA ILE A 112 2.83 -4.86 -4.83
C ILE A 112 1.67 -4.76 -5.84
N PRO A 113 0.57 -5.49 -5.62
CA PRO A 113 -0.53 -5.53 -6.58
C PRO A 113 -1.11 -4.13 -6.79
N LEU A 114 -1.70 -3.92 -7.97
CA LEU A 114 -2.43 -2.69 -8.24
C LEU A 114 -3.66 -2.62 -7.33
N PHE A 115 -3.80 -1.51 -6.63
CA PHE A 115 -5.00 -1.20 -5.85
C PHE A 115 -5.53 0.18 -6.22
N VAL A 116 -6.83 0.33 -6.02
CA VAL A 116 -7.56 1.56 -6.31
C VAL A 116 -7.66 2.40 -5.05
N LEU A 117 -7.42 3.70 -5.21
CA LEU A 117 -7.75 4.72 -4.24
C LEU A 117 -9.07 5.34 -4.70
N ASP A 118 -10.12 5.24 -3.89
CA ASP A 118 -11.46 5.67 -4.28
C ASP A 118 -12.13 6.41 -3.12
N ALA A 119 -12.39 7.70 -3.34
CA ALA A 119 -13.14 8.55 -2.42
C ALA A 119 -14.65 8.56 -2.72
N LEU A 120 -15.09 8.01 -3.85
CA LEU A 120 -16.49 8.06 -4.31
C LEU A 120 -17.34 6.92 -3.74
N SER A 121 -16.73 5.79 -3.39
CA SER A 121 -17.44 4.62 -2.82
C SER A 121 -17.73 4.73 -1.32
N GLY A 122 -17.08 5.66 -0.60
CA GLY A 122 -17.25 5.85 0.85
C GLY A 122 -18.49 6.64 1.27
N ASP A 123 -19.14 7.36 0.35
CA ASP A 123 -20.30 8.20 0.65
C ASP A 123 -21.64 7.43 0.67
N ALA A 124 -21.64 6.13 0.33
CA ALA A 124 -22.87 5.35 0.25
C ALA A 124 -23.40 4.82 1.61
N ASP A 125 -22.67 4.98 2.72
CA ASP A 125 -23.05 4.34 4.00
C ASP A 125 -23.08 5.28 5.23
N HIS A 126 -23.06 6.60 5.03
CA HIS A 126 -23.20 7.59 6.12
C HIS A 126 -24.49 8.41 6.01
N GLY A 127 -25.63 7.73 5.80
CA GLY A 127 -26.91 8.43 5.79
C GLY A 127 -28.15 7.58 5.59
N GLU A 128 -28.37 6.51 6.37
CA GLU A 128 -29.75 6.05 6.67
C GLU A 128 -29.81 5.12 7.91
N ARG A 129 -29.53 5.66 9.10
CA ARG A 129 -30.20 5.14 10.30
C ARG A 129 -31.65 5.59 10.27
N ARG A 130 -32.49 4.86 9.52
CA ARG A 130 -33.95 4.97 9.67
C ARG A 130 -34.34 4.37 11.02
N THR A 131 -34.58 5.24 12.00
CA THR A 131 -35.29 4.87 13.22
C THR A 131 -36.71 4.47 12.83
N LEU A 132 -37.04 3.19 12.93
CA LEU A 132 -38.41 2.71 12.79
C LEU A 132 -39.17 3.03 14.09
N HIS A 133 -40.27 3.78 13.97
CA HIS A 133 -41.37 3.79 14.94
C HIS A 133 -42.34 2.68 14.57
#